data_AF-A0A3R6NCA5-F1
#
_entry.id   AF-A0A3R6NCA5-F1
#
_cell.length_a   1.000
_cell.length_b   1.000
_cell.length_c   1.000
_cell.angle_alpha   90.00
_cell.angle_beta   90.00
_cell.angle_gamma   90.00
#
_symmetry.space_group_name_H-M   'P 1'
#
loop_
_entity.id
_entity.type
_entity.pdbx_description
1 polymer ?
#
loop_
_entity_poly.entity_id
_entity_poly.type
_entity_poly.pdbx_seq_one_letter_code
_entity_poly.pdbx_strand_id
1 'polypeptide(L)'
;MVFLYHPWIPRGDDKMGHYVHYIGGGIVDSKIYETGNAAKSFKSPMKELNEQTVLIENAKTNKNDSYHQHTKYDDQVDRYYSTYDIGTLLHNNESYLEGTIDSKYDVDYYSFSYPQKSFYSKMGISSEITISLESKNSQAYNLVLYDLYGNQIGIATDDGHGNKQLTVPNWDCVTSDYVIRVENSNMTSDSGEGSYRIKITETKNRDTSSSNVQHSQEIANADNSEEKNAIKQKYEKTYQSEIDKLHQMQFEALPEDEKYSGTDSVEELLNKMKKGEQLSVSEMAYVKIFANLSDYERAEKSNYIKNDFYAEIERIANEKGIELPDTSWKIEIDVSGTITINGDITEENKEQIKNMISENFADDMWEKYIQTADISNTQYRLVNAYYEVEQFIQKATNGQYSFDDINVDDNGKITGLPEKMCKIMNSQEANAKYEEIRDNIYMLTDYKNQYGLEDILAFKAGYNISDSEVSTVGTSGNNSVMDNAGYYKNMKTII
;
A
#
# COMPACT_ATOMS: atom_id res chain seq x y z
N MET A 1 31.41 -40.12 -8.01
CA MET A 1 31.93 -40.44 -6.66
C MET A 1 30.75 -40.39 -5.73
N VAL A 2 30.42 -41.53 -5.13
CA VAL A 2 29.27 -41.75 -4.25
C VAL A 2 29.51 -41.04 -2.92
N PHE A 3 28.55 -40.24 -2.43
CA PHE A 3 28.50 -39.87 -1.02
C PHE A 3 27.17 -40.34 -0.43
N LEU A 4 27.33 -41.06 0.67
CA LEU A 4 26.39 -41.96 1.34
C LEU A 4 25.39 -41.21 2.21
N TYR A 5 24.16 -41.73 2.22
CA TYR A 5 23.07 -41.39 3.13
C TYR A 5 22.99 -42.45 4.27
N HIS A 6 23.10 -41.98 5.53
CA HIS A 6 22.35 -42.35 6.78
C HIS A 6 22.43 -43.80 7.34
N PRO A 7 22.28 -44.11 8.68
CA PRO A 7 21.05 -43.87 9.50
C PRO A 7 21.07 -43.79 11.08
N TRP A 8 19.99 -43.17 11.63
CA TRP A 8 19.13 -43.54 12.82
C TRP A 8 19.50 -43.26 14.32
N ILE A 9 18.64 -42.96 15.34
CA ILE A 9 17.24 -42.42 15.63
C ILE A 9 16.83 -42.80 17.11
N PRO A 10 15.91 -42.13 17.89
CA PRO A 10 14.42 -42.26 17.91
C PRO A 10 13.68 -40.90 17.81
N ARG A 11 12.91 -40.57 16.76
CA ARG A 11 11.47 -40.87 16.51
C ARG A 11 10.52 -40.70 17.70
N GLY A 12 9.82 -39.56 17.72
CA GLY A 12 8.43 -39.40 18.14
C GLY A 12 7.63 -38.89 16.93
N ASP A 13 6.43 -39.39 16.74
CA ASP A 13 5.77 -39.63 15.45
C ASP A 13 5.27 -38.40 14.65
N ASP A 14 5.28 -38.62 13.32
CA ASP A 14 4.37 -38.11 12.28
C ASP A 14 4.15 -36.60 12.09
N LYS A 15 4.78 -36.04 11.04
CA LYS A 15 4.12 -35.57 9.80
C LYS A 15 5.15 -35.02 8.80
N MET A 16 4.89 -35.25 7.52
CA MET A 16 5.73 -34.85 6.39
C MET A 16 6.06 -33.36 6.43
N GLY A 17 7.31 -33.02 6.12
CA GLY A 17 7.81 -31.66 6.08
C GLY A 17 7.07 -30.82 5.04
N HIS A 18 6.26 -29.89 5.52
CA HIS A 18 5.73 -28.80 4.72
C HIS A 18 6.84 -27.75 4.56
N TYR A 19 7.31 -27.53 3.33
CA TYR A 19 8.05 -26.32 2.98
C TYR A 19 7.05 -25.16 3.01
N VAL A 20 7.02 -24.42 4.11
CA VAL A 20 6.18 -23.23 4.27
C VAL A 20 6.96 -22.03 3.75
N HIS A 21 6.55 -21.45 2.61
CA HIS A 21 6.92 -20.08 2.27
C HIS A 21 5.97 -19.15 3.03
N TYR A 22 6.52 -18.36 3.94
CA TYR A 22 5.82 -17.28 4.61
C TYR A 22 5.83 -16.06 3.68
N ILE A 23 4.70 -15.76 3.05
CA ILE A 23 4.50 -14.47 2.39
C ILE A 23 3.71 -13.62 3.38
N GLY A 24 4.45 -12.85 4.19
CA GLY A 24 3.86 -11.81 5.02
C GLY A 24 3.41 -10.69 4.09
N GLY A 25 2.10 -10.62 3.81
CA GLY A 25 1.51 -9.48 3.14
C GLY A 25 1.29 -8.35 4.13
N GLY A 26 1.80 -7.16 3.79
CA GLY A 26 1.61 -5.91 4.53
C GLY A 26 2.96 -5.33 4.95
N ILE A 27 3.38 -4.30 4.23
CA ILE A 27 4.71 -3.64 4.27
C ILE A 27 5.18 -3.20 5.67
N VAL A 28 4.39 -3.21 6.74
CA VAL A 28 4.77 -2.47 7.96
C VAL A 28 4.56 -3.14 9.30
N ASP A 29 4.23 -4.43 9.30
CA ASP A 29 4.46 -5.21 10.51
C ASP A 29 5.01 -6.57 10.10
N SER A 30 6.26 -6.86 10.47
CA SER A 30 6.82 -8.21 10.47
C SER A 30 6.05 -9.19 11.39
N LYS A 31 4.85 -8.81 11.83
CA LYS A 31 3.82 -9.71 12.32
C LYS A 31 3.09 -10.31 11.14
N ILE A 32 3.47 -11.55 10.88
CA ILE A 32 2.48 -12.55 10.52
C ILE A 32 1.41 -12.44 11.62
N TYR A 33 0.22 -11.94 11.31
CA TYR A 33 -0.94 -12.13 12.19
C TYR A 33 -1.31 -13.61 12.10
N GLU A 34 -0.47 -14.44 12.72
CA GLU A 34 -0.91 -15.75 13.15
C GLU A 34 -2.03 -15.47 14.13
N THR A 35 -3.21 -15.96 13.81
CA THR A 35 -4.44 -15.89 14.59
C THR A 35 -4.26 -16.53 15.97
N GLY A 36 -3.48 -15.92 16.88
CA GLY A 36 -3.06 -16.45 18.19
C GLY A 36 -2.55 -17.89 18.22
N ASN A 37 -2.40 -18.54 17.06
CA ASN A 37 -2.39 -19.97 16.84
C ASN A 37 -2.15 -20.22 15.34
N ALA A 38 -0.91 -20.54 14.95
CA ALA A 38 -0.53 -20.89 13.56
C ALA A 38 -1.37 -22.04 12.94
N ALA A 39 -2.21 -22.71 13.74
CA ALA A 39 -3.15 -23.74 13.34
C ALA A 39 -4.51 -23.21 12.83
N LYS A 40 -4.83 -21.92 13.00
CA LYS A 40 -6.13 -21.32 12.63
C LYS A 40 -6.08 -20.35 11.45
N SER A 41 -4.91 -20.15 10.84
CA SER A 41 -4.78 -19.28 9.67
C SER A 41 -5.20 -20.00 8.39
N PHE A 42 -5.98 -19.29 7.57
CA PHE A 42 -6.19 -19.70 6.20
C PHE A 42 -4.89 -19.56 5.43
N LYS A 43 -4.50 -20.61 4.69
CA LYS A 43 -3.32 -20.60 3.82
C LYS A 43 -3.82 -20.65 2.39
N SER A 44 -3.56 -19.60 1.62
CA SER A 44 -3.75 -19.66 0.17
C SER A 44 -3.02 -20.90 -0.37
N PRO A 45 -3.63 -21.63 -1.32
CA PRO A 45 -2.98 -22.75 -1.98
C PRO A 45 -1.55 -22.41 -2.40
N MET A 46 -0.62 -23.35 -2.22
CA MET A 46 0.76 -23.12 -2.62
C MET A 46 0.84 -23.07 -4.13
N LYS A 47 1.37 -21.96 -4.66
CA LYS A 47 1.70 -21.86 -6.06
C LYS A 47 2.87 -22.79 -6.44
N GLU A 48 2.76 -23.44 -7.60
CA GLU A 48 3.83 -24.26 -8.15
C GLU A 48 5.06 -23.43 -8.50
N LEU A 49 6.25 -23.93 -8.14
CA LEU A 49 7.50 -23.22 -8.38
C LEU A 49 7.76 -23.07 -9.88
N ASN A 50 8.17 -21.88 -10.30
CA ASN A 50 8.42 -21.49 -11.69
C ASN A 50 7.19 -21.58 -12.60
N GLU A 51 5.98 -21.77 -12.09
CA GLU A 51 4.78 -21.55 -12.89
C GLU A 51 4.64 -20.06 -13.21
N GLN A 52 4.16 -19.74 -14.41
CA GLN A 52 3.89 -18.36 -14.78
C GLN A 52 2.85 -17.77 -13.83
N THR A 53 3.06 -16.53 -13.38
CA THR A 53 2.07 -15.77 -12.62
C THR A 53 1.58 -14.60 -13.44
N VAL A 54 0.27 -14.45 -13.56
CA VAL A 54 -0.35 -13.29 -14.19
C VAL A 54 -1.30 -12.67 -13.18
N LEU A 55 -0.81 -11.68 -12.45
CA LEU A 55 -1.62 -10.96 -11.47
C LEU A 55 -2.44 -9.90 -12.19
N ILE A 56 -3.70 -9.75 -11.81
CA ILE A 56 -4.60 -8.80 -12.44
C ILE A 56 -5.14 -7.82 -11.43
N GLU A 57 -4.97 -6.56 -11.75
CA GLU A 57 -5.74 -5.50 -11.14
C GLU A 57 -7.17 -5.50 -11.71
N ASN A 58 -8.15 -5.55 -10.81
CA ASN A 58 -9.55 -5.33 -11.14
C ASN A 58 -10.07 -4.17 -10.27
N ALA A 59 -10.21 -2.99 -10.87
CA ALA A 59 -10.64 -1.76 -10.21
C ALA A 59 -11.94 -1.88 -9.38
N LYS A 60 -12.79 -2.90 -9.64
CA LYS A 60 -14.01 -3.13 -8.83
C LYS A 60 -13.75 -3.86 -7.52
N THR A 61 -12.64 -4.60 -7.42
CA THR A 61 -12.36 -5.51 -6.31
C THR A 61 -11.02 -5.24 -5.65
N ASN A 62 -10.06 -4.67 -6.37
CA ASN A 62 -8.72 -4.36 -5.93
C ASN A 62 -8.61 -2.84 -5.87
N LYS A 63 -8.30 -2.30 -4.69
CA LYS A 63 -8.04 -0.87 -4.49
C LYS A 63 -6.55 -0.66 -4.29
N ASN A 64 -5.90 0.12 -5.13
CA ASN A 64 -4.46 0.33 -5.10
C ASN A 64 -4.10 1.82 -5.19
N ASP A 65 -5.07 2.72 -4.98
CA ASP A 65 -4.93 4.18 -4.92
C ASP A 65 -4.03 4.73 -3.79
N SER A 66 -3.57 3.86 -2.86
CA SER A 66 -2.72 4.26 -1.76
C SER A 66 -1.65 3.23 -1.37
N TYR A 67 -0.48 3.72 -0.98
CA TYR A 67 0.62 2.87 -0.52
C TYR A 67 0.33 2.15 0.80
N HIS A 68 -0.67 2.60 1.57
CA HIS A 68 -1.13 1.93 2.79
C HIS A 68 -2.10 0.78 2.50
N GLN A 69 -2.69 0.72 1.31
CA GLN A 69 -3.72 -0.25 1.01
C GLN A 69 -3.15 -1.66 1.00
N HIS A 70 -3.94 -2.58 1.56
CA HIS A 70 -3.59 -3.97 1.72
C HIS A 70 -4.41 -4.82 0.76
N THR A 71 -3.97 -4.84 -0.50
CA THR A 71 -4.77 -5.37 -1.60
C THR A 71 -4.23 -6.66 -2.15
N LYS A 72 -5.12 -7.65 -2.25
CA LYS A 72 -4.77 -8.97 -2.76
C LYS A 72 -5.11 -9.09 -4.24
N TYR A 73 -4.22 -9.68 -5.03
CA TYR A 73 -4.39 -9.87 -6.48
C TYR A 73 -4.59 -11.33 -6.82
N ASP A 74 -5.59 -11.61 -7.66
CA ASP A 74 -5.83 -12.95 -8.21
C ASP A 74 -4.81 -13.27 -9.30
N ASP A 75 -4.36 -14.52 -9.34
CA ASP A 75 -3.61 -15.05 -10.48
C ASP A 75 -4.55 -15.63 -11.54
N GLN A 76 -4.38 -15.19 -12.79
CA GLN A 76 -5.15 -15.74 -13.92
C GLN A 76 -4.74 -17.16 -14.28
N VAL A 77 -3.49 -17.54 -14.02
CA VAL A 77 -2.96 -18.87 -14.38
C VAL A 77 -3.45 -19.90 -13.36
N ASP A 78 -3.17 -19.67 -12.07
CA ASP A 78 -3.74 -20.44 -10.97
C ASP A 78 -4.88 -19.68 -10.30
N ARG A 79 -6.12 -20.03 -10.67
CA ARG A 79 -7.35 -19.38 -10.17
C ARG A 79 -7.62 -19.59 -8.68
N TYR A 80 -6.84 -20.43 -8.02
CA TYR A 80 -6.92 -20.66 -6.58
C TYR A 80 -5.84 -19.91 -5.81
N TYR A 81 -4.92 -19.24 -6.53
CA TYR A 81 -3.84 -18.47 -5.94
C TYR A 81 -4.14 -16.97 -5.99
N SER A 82 -3.88 -16.31 -4.87
CA SER A 82 -3.89 -14.86 -4.77
C SER A 82 -2.81 -14.39 -3.80
N THR A 83 -2.30 -13.18 -3.98
CA THR A 83 -1.19 -12.64 -3.18
C THR A 83 -1.32 -11.14 -2.94
N TYR A 84 -0.84 -10.68 -1.79
CA TYR A 84 -0.64 -9.24 -1.51
C TYR A 84 0.69 -8.73 -2.04
N ASP A 85 1.66 -9.63 -2.19
CA ASP A 85 3.04 -9.35 -2.53
C ASP A 85 3.31 -9.78 -3.97
N ILE A 86 3.60 -8.81 -4.84
CA ILE A 86 3.86 -9.08 -6.25
C ILE A 86 5.29 -9.60 -6.48
N GLY A 87 6.07 -9.81 -5.43
CA GLY A 87 7.37 -10.49 -5.45
C GLY A 87 7.28 -11.93 -5.99
N THR A 88 6.09 -12.54 -5.98
CA THR A 88 5.84 -13.81 -6.67
C THR A 88 6.17 -13.78 -8.17
N LEU A 89 6.21 -12.59 -8.80
CA LEU A 89 6.58 -12.42 -10.20
C LEU A 89 8.04 -12.83 -10.45
N LEU A 90 8.92 -12.74 -9.44
CA LEU A 90 10.34 -13.11 -9.53
C LEU A 90 10.57 -14.59 -9.84
N HIS A 91 9.58 -15.45 -9.59
CA HIS A 91 9.75 -16.91 -9.74
C HIS A 91 9.79 -17.37 -11.20
N ASN A 92 9.28 -16.58 -12.14
CA ASN A 92 9.30 -16.92 -13.57
C ASN A 92 9.37 -15.64 -14.42
N ASN A 93 10.33 -15.59 -15.35
CA ASN A 93 10.60 -14.44 -16.23
C ASN A 93 9.44 -14.05 -17.18
N GLU A 94 8.47 -14.93 -17.38
CA GLU A 94 7.24 -14.68 -18.15
C GLU A 94 6.09 -14.17 -17.26
N SER A 95 6.30 -14.05 -15.94
CA SER A 95 5.30 -13.50 -15.02
C SER A 95 5.21 -11.99 -15.14
N TYR A 96 4.00 -11.47 -14.94
CA TYR A 96 3.73 -10.04 -14.92
C TYR A 96 2.47 -9.72 -14.09
N LEU A 97 2.34 -8.46 -13.70
CA LEU A 97 1.08 -7.88 -13.24
C LEU A 97 0.48 -7.03 -14.38
N GLU A 98 -0.82 -7.13 -14.63
CA GLU A 98 -1.57 -6.19 -15.49
C GLU A 98 -2.30 -5.18 -14.60
N GLY A 99 -2.02 -3.90 -14.83
CA GLY A 99 -2.69 -2.79 -14.17
C GLY A 99 -3.32 -1.82 -15.16
N THR A 100 -4.20 -0.94 -14.68
CA THR A 100 -4.95 0.02 -15.49
C THR A 100 -4.98 1.38 -14.81
N ILE A 101 -4.66 2.43 -15.56
CA ILE A 101 -4.90 3.81 -15.13
C ILE A 101 -6.23 4.26 -15.75
N ASP A 102 -7.25 4.39 -14.91
CA ASP A 102 -8.65 4.68 -15.28
C ASP A 102 -8.96 6.18 -15.30
N SER A 103 -8.12 7.03 -14.69
CA SER A 103 -8.29 8.49 -14.73
C SER A 103 -6.98 9.27 -14.63
N LYS A 104 -7.03 10.59 -14.81
CA LYS A 104 -5.87 11.47 -14.63
C LYS A 104 -5.41 11.60 -13.17
N TYR A 105 -6.26 11.24 -12.21
CA TYR A 105 -5.97 11.27 -10.77
C TYR A 105 -5.69 9.87 -10.21
N ASP A 106 -5.73 8.87 -11.08
CA ASP A 106 -5.50 7.49 -10.72
C ASP A 106 -3.99 7.22 -10.61
N VAL A 107 -3.63 6.60 -9.50
CA VAL A 107 -2.25 6.36 -9.10
C VAL A 107 -2.21 5.01 -8.39
N ASP A 108 -1.52 4.06 -9.00
CA ASP A 108 -1.48 2.70 -8.52
C ASP A 108 -0.25 2.44 -7.66
N TYR A 109 -0.46 1.76 -6.54
CA TYR A 109 0.58 1.33 -5.62
C TYR A 109 0.64 -0.20 -5.52
N TYR A 110 1.83 -0.75 -5.72
CA TYR A 110 2.10 -2.17 -5.57
C TYR A 110 3.24 -2.42 -4.60
N SER A 111 3.09 -3.47 -3.79
CA SER A 111 4.06 -3.86 -2.80
C SER A 111 4.80 -5.11 -3.25
N PHE A 112 6.13 -5.12 -3.10
CA PHE A 112 6.86 -6.39 -3.18
C PHE A 112 7.97 -6.52 -2.14
N SER A 113 8.15 -7.74 -1.67
CA SER A 113 9.21 -8.11 -0.73
C SER A 113 10.20 -9.08 -1.39
N TYR A 114 11.48 -8.90 -1.08
CA TYR A 114 12.58 -9.70 -1.62
C TYR A 114 13.53 -10.25 -0.53
N PRO A 115 13.02 -11.06 0.42
CA PRO A 115 13.82 -11.57 1.53
C PRO A 115 14.96 -12.52 1.10
N GLN A 116 14.84 -13.14 -0.10
CA GLN A 116 15.83 -14.07 -0.65
C GLN A 116 17.19 -13.38 -0.88
N LYS A 117 17.21 -12.04 -1.02
CA LYS A 117 18.41 -11.21 -1.04
C LYS A 117 19.40 -11.55 0.06
N SER A 118 18.89 -11.69 1.29
CA SER A 118 19.69 -11.96 2.48
C SER A 118 20.33 -13.35 2.44
N PHE A 119 19.63 -14.33 1.86
CA PHE A 119 20.12 -15.69 1.69
C PHE A 119 21.24 -15.74 0.65
N TYR A 120 21.03 -15.15 -0.53
CA TYR A 120 22.07 -15.09 -1.57
C TYR A 120 23.31 -14.34 -1.10
N SER A 121 23.11 -13.22 -0.39
CA SER A 121 24.22 -12.41 0.12
C SER A 121 25.13 -13.19 1.07
N LYS A 122 24.55 -14.03 1.96
CA LYS A 122 25.32 -14.94 2.83
C LYS A 122 26.12 -15.99 2.06
N MET A 123 25.69 -16.35 0.85
CA MET A 123 26.39 -17.27 -0.05
C MET A 123 27.46 -16.57 -0.91
N GLY A 124 27.64 -15.25 -0.77
CA GLY A 124 28.53 -14.46 -1.64
C GLY A 124 27.98 -14.28 -3.06
N ILE A 125 26.67 -14.36 -3.22
CA ILE A 125 25.96 -14.13 -4.48
C ILE A 125 25.28 -12.77 -4.37
N SER A 126 25.61 -11.88 -5.29
CA SER A 126 24.86 -10.64 -5.49
C SER A 126 23.66 -10.94 -6.37
N SER A 127 22.52 -10.36 -6.00
CA SER A 127 21.29 -10.45 -6.78
C SER A 127 20.82 -9.06 -7.14
N GLU A 128 20.51 -8.87 -8.41
CA GLU A 128 20.06 -7.61 -8.99
C GLU A 128 18.63 -7.77 -9.48
N ILE A 129 17.77 -6.86 -9.04
CA ILE A 129 16.34 -6.87 -9.38
C ILE A 129 16.08 -5.74 -10.37
N THR A 130 15.50 -6.10 -11.52
CA THR A 130 15.08 -5.13 -12.54
C THR A 130 13.56 -5.12 -12.64
N ILE A 131 12.99 -3.94 -12.54
CA ILE A 131 11.55 -3.69 -12.67
C ILE A 131 11.32 -3.04 -14.04
N SER A 132 10.45 -3.63 -14.84
CA SER A 132 10.09 -3.13 -16.17
C SER A 132 8.61 -2.76 -16.20
N LEU A 133 8.33 -1.58 -16.74
CA LEU A 133 7.00 -1.07 -17.08
C LEU A 133 6.81 -1.19 -18.58
N GLU A 134 5.94 -2.10 -19.00
CA GLU A 134 5.59 -2.31 -20.40
C GLU A 134 4.22 -1.70 -20.68
N SER A 135 4.08 -0.94 -21.76
CA SER A 135 2.78 -0.47 -22.21
C SER A 135 2.78 -0.23 -23.72
N LYS A 136 1.59 -0.19 -24.32
CA LYS A 136 1.46 0.13 -25.76
C LYS A 136 1.92 1.56 -26.08
N ASN A 137 1.92 2.44 -25.09
CA ASN A 137 2.39 3.81 -25.17
C ASN A 137 3.33 4.07 -24.00
N SER A 138 4.60 3.69 -24.16
CA SER A 138 5.62 3.69 -23.09
C SER A 138 5.85 5.06 -22.43
N GLN A 139 5.49 6.13 -23.13
CA GLN A 139 5.59 7.50 -22.62
C GLN A 139 4.40 7.90 -21.74
N ALA A 140 3.30 7.14 -21.75
CA ALA A 140 2.07 7.50 -21.05
C ALA A 140 2.15 7.34 -19.53
N TYR A 141 3.03 6.47 -19.02
CA TYR A 141 3.09 6.13 -17.60
C TYR A 141 4.48 6.31 -17.03
N ASN A 142 4.56 6.71 -15.76
CA ASN A 142 5.78 6.76 -14.97
C ASN A 142 5.74 5.64 -13.92
N LEU A 143 6.91 5.06 -13.64
CA LEU A 143 7.09 4.11 -12.55
C LEU A 143 8.19 4.63 -11.62
N VAL A 144 7.87 4.76 -10.35
CA VAL A 144 8.78 5.18 -9.29
C VAL A 144 8.86 4.10 -8.23
N LEU A 145 10.07 3.81 -7.76
CA LEU A 145 10.32 2.86 -6.69
C LEU A 145 10.63 3.61 -5.41
N TYR A 146 9.91 3.24 -4.35
CA TYR A 146 10.16 3.66 -2.98
C TYR A 146 10.55 2.46 -2.12
N ASP A 147 11.33 2.70 -1.08
CA ASP A 147 11.59 1.70 -0.06
C ASP A 147 10.58 1.73 1.09
N LEU A 148 10.75 0.83 2.05
CA LEU A 148 9.96 0.73 3.27
C LEU A 148 9.84 2.04 4.08
N TYR A 149 10.82 2.94 3.97
CA TYR A 149 10.83 4.21 4.70
C TYR A 149 10.13 5.33 3.92
N GLY A 150 9.66 5.03 2.70
CA GLY A 150 9.02 5.97 1.79
C GLY A 150 10.02 6.84 1.04
N ASN A 151 11.31 6.50 1.04
CA ASN A 151 12.31 7.26 0.28
C ASN A 151 12.31 6.78 -1.17
N GLN A 152 12.34 7.73 -2.10
CA GLN A 152 12.45 7.45 -3.52
C GLN A 152 13.84 6.85 -3.81
N ILE A 153 13.89 5.65 -4.38
CA ILE A 153 15.15 4.88 -4.62
C ILE A 153 15.34 4.46 -6.09
N GLY A 154 14.38 4.72 -6.96
CA GLY A 154 14.56 4.65 -8.42
C GLY A 154 13.40 5.31 -9.18
N ILE A 155 13.70 5.86 -10.37
CA ILE A 155 12.68 6.29 -11.35
C ILE A 155 12.97 5.52 -12.63
N ALA A 156 11.95 4.89 -13.21
CA ALA A 156 12.12 4.11 -14.42
C ALA A 156 12.40 5.02 -15.63
N THR A 157 13.42 4.67 -16.40
CA THR A 157 13.84 5.39 -17.61
C THR A 157 13.63 4.52 -18.85
N ASP A 158 13.50 5.16 -20.01
CA ASP A 158 13.31 4.47 -21.29
C ASP A 158 14.46 3.48 -21.56
N ASP A 159 14.12 2.22 -21.87
CA ASP A 159 15.08 1.15 -22.14
C ASP A 159 15.61 1.16 -23.59
N GLY A 160 15.14 2.09 -24.43
CA GLY A 160 15.44 2.17 -25.86
C GLY A 160 14.61 1.21 -26.73
N HIS A 161 13.73 0.42 -26.13
CA HIS A 161 12.87 -0.58 -26.77
C HIS A 161 11.38 -0.28 -26.60
N GLY A 162 11.03 0.89 -26.05
CA GLY A 162 9.65 1.26 -25.81
C GLY A 162 9.09 0.66 -24.53
N ASN A 163 9.93 0.35 -23.53
CA ASN A 163 9.50 0.15 -22.15
C ASN A 163 10.26 1.14 -21.24
N LYS A 164 9.84 1.24 -19.98
CA LYS A 164 10.64 1.90 -18.95
C LYS A 164 11.19 0.85 -17.99
N GLN A 165 12.41 1.04 -17.50
CA GLN A 165 13.02 0.12 -16.54
C GLN A 165 13.77 0.87 -15.43
N LEU A 166 13.84 0.24 -14.27
CA LEU A 166 14.78 0.60 -13.21
C LEU A 166 15.38 -0.64 -12.59
N THR A 167 16.55 -0.49 -11.98
CA THR A 167 17.21 -1.53 -11.21
C THR A 167 17.20 -1.13 -9.75
N VAL A 168 16.77 -2.04 -8.87
CA VAL A 168 16.78 -1.81 -7.42
C VAL A 168 18.23 -1.60 -6.97
N PRO A 169 18.55 -0.49 -6.29
CA PRO A 169 19.93 -0.18 -5.94
C PRO A 169 20.57 -1.24 -5.04
N ASN A 170 21.80 -1.63 -5.37
CA ASN A 170 22.52 -2.67 -4.63
C ASN A 170 23.07 -2.19 -3.26
N TRP A 171 23.01 -0.89 -2.99
CA TRP A 171 23.45 -0.27 -1.73
C TRP A 171 22.35 -0.22 -0.67
N ASP A 172 21.08 -0.40 -1.04
CA ASP A 172 20.01 -0.56 -0.06
C ASP A 172 20.19 -1.90 0.67
N CYS A 173 20.85 -1.85 1.82
CA CYS A 173 21.08 -3.00 2.68
C CYS A 173 20.14 -3.00 3.89
N VAL A 174 19.21 -2.04 3.96
CA VAL A 174 18.47 -1.67 5.17
C VAL A 174 17.03 -2.17 5.14
N THR A 175 16.52 -2.48 3.95
CA THR A 175 15.25 -3.16 3.75
C THR A 175 15.31 -4.20 2.63
N SER A 176 14.23 -4.96 2.49
CA SER A 176 13.94 -5.80 1.33
C SER A 176 12.49 -5.64 0.89
N ASP A 177 11.83 -4.58 1.34
CA ASP A 177 10.43 -4.28 1.11
C ASP A 177 10.32 -2.95 0.35
N TYR A 178 9.52 -2.97 -0.71
CA TYR A 178 9.48 -1.91 -1.70
C TYR A 178 8.04 -1.59 -2.12
N VAL A 179 7.80 -0.32 -2.45
CA VAL A 179 6.56 0.17 -3.05
C VAL A 179 6.85 0.65 -4.46
N ILE A 180 6.13 0.12 -5.42
CA ILE A 180 6.07 0.63 -6.79
C ILE A 180 4.88 1.58 -6.87
N ARG A 181 5.12 2.79 -7.37
CA ARG A 181 4.09 3.77 -7.71
C ARG A 181 4.03 3.91 -9.22
N VAL A 182 2.85 3.71 -9.82
CA VAL A 182 2.58 3.93 -11.23
C VAL A 182 1.57 5.07 -11.37
N GLU A 183 1.87 6.03 -12.25
CA GLU A 183 0.98 7.16 -12.50
C GLU A 183 1.05 7.58 -13.97
N ASN A 184 0.11 8.44 -14.36
CA ASN A 184 0.14 9.10 -15.66
C ASN A 184 1.31 10.09 -15.78
N SER A 185 2.04 10.07 -16.91
CA SER A 185 3.19 10.95 -17.13
C SER A 185 2.86 12.43 -17.23
N ASN A 186 1.69 12.78 -17.78
CA ASN A 186 1.40 14.17 -18.19
C ASN A 186 0.26 14.83 -17.40
N MET A 187 -0.45 14.12 -16.53
CA MET A 187 -1.67 14.62 -15.86
C MET A 187 -2.69 15.28 -16.83
N THR A 188 -2.59 15.03 -18.14
CA THR A 188 -3.49 15.58 -19.17
C THR A 188 -4.57 14.56 -19.51
N SER A 189 -5.79 15.05 -19.67
CA SER A 189 -7.03 14.30 -19.94
C SER A 189 -7.01 13.42 -21.21
N ASP A 190 -6.00 13.58 -22.06
CA ASP A 190 -5.96 12.98 -23.41
C ASP A 190 -5.17 11.66 -23.46
N SER A 191 -4.54 11.26 -22.35
CA SER A 191 -3.94 9.93 -22.20
C SER A 191 -4.99 9.00 -21.64
N GLY A 192 -5.95 8.63 -22.50
CA GLY A 192 -7.10 7.81 -22.14
C GLY A 192 -6.75 6.54 -21.37
N GLU A 193 -7.77 5.98 -20.71
CA GLU A 193 -7.79 4.67 -20.07
C GLU A 193 -6.81 3.71 -20.76
N GLY A 194 -5.87 3.18 -20.00
CA GLY A 194 -4.89 2.29 -20.61
C GLY A 194 -4.21 1.36 -19.63
N SER A 195 -3.96 0.18 -20.16
CA SER A 195 -3.33 -0.92 -19.45
C SER A 195 -1.80 -0.83 -19.55
N TYR A 196 -1.13 -1.18 -18.46
CA TYR A 196 0.31 -1.42 -18.43
C TYR A 196 0.60 -2.79 -17.83
N ARG A 197 1.86 -3.23 -17.94
CA ARG A 197 2.36 -4.42 -17.27
C ARG A 197 3.59 -4.11 -16.46
N ILE A 198 3.67 -4.70 -15.27
CA ILE A 198 4.87 -4.70 -14.44
C ILE A 198 5.50 -6.07 -14.51
N LYS A 199 6.79 -6.11 -14.84
CA LYS A 199 7.64 -7.31 -14.72
C LYS A 199 8.72 -7.06 -13.69
N ILE A 200 9.01 -8.07 -12.89
CA ILE A 200 10.12 -8.05 -11.94
C ILE A 200 11.01 -9.23 -12.26
N THR A 201 12.27 -8.96 -12.59
CA THR A 201 13.25 -9.97 -12.99
C THR A 201 14.46 -9.93 -12.08
N GLU A 202 15.13 -11.07 -11.96
CA GLU A 202 16.27 -11.25 -11.07
C GLU A 202 17.47 -11.79 -11.86
N THR A 203 18.62 -11.14 -11.73
CA THR A 203 19.90 -11.68 -12.19
C THR A 203 20.83 -11.95 -11.01
N LYS A 204 21.50 -13.11 -11.03
CA LYS A 204 22.38 -13.56 -9.94
C LYS A 204 23.79 -13.69 -10.44
N ASN A 205 24.72 -13.03 -9.76
CA ASN A 205 26.13 -13.09 -10.10
C ASN A 205 26.97 -13.28 -8.83
N ARG A 206 28.05 -14.05 -8.94
CA ARG A 206 29.01 -14.16 -7.85
C ARG A 206 29.82 -12.87 -7.79
N ASP A 207 29.52 -12.04 -6.80
CA ASP A 207 30.20 -10.78 -6.58
C ASP A 207 30.33 -10.54 -5.08
N THR A 208 31.52 -10.80 -4.53
CA THR A 208 31.82 -10.58 -3.12
C THR A 208 32.08 -9.13 -2.77
N SER A 209 32.13 -8.24 -3.77
CA SER A 209 32.33 -6.81 -3.58
C SER A 209 31.04 -6.02 -3.48
N SER A 210 29.87 -6.64 -3.74
CA SER A 210 28.59 -5.95 -3.63
C SER A 210 28.28 -5.54 -2.19
N SER A 211 27.68 -4.36 -2.02
CA SER A 211 27.37 -3.79 -0.70
C SER A 211 26.53 -4.73 0.16
N ASN A 212 25.53 -5.41 -0.45
CA ASN A 212 24.67 -6.39 0.22
C ASN A 212 25.44 -7.62 0.73
N VAL A 213 26.38 -8.14 -0.07
CA VAL A 213 27.21 -9.28 0.31
C VAL A 213 28.16 -8.88 1.43
N GLN A 214 28.82 -7.73 1.31
CA GLN A 214 29.70 -7.19 2.36
C GLN A 214 28.93 -6.97 3.66
N HIS A 215 27.75 -6.36 3.59
CA HIS A 215 26.89 -6.13 4.76
C HIS A 215 26.57 -7.45 5.48
N SER A 216 26.13 -8.44 4.72
CA SER A 216 25.76 -9.74 5.24
C SER A 216 26.95 -10.47 5.88
N GLN A 217 28.15 -10.36 5.29
CA GLN A 217 29.37 -10.94 5.83
C GLN A 217 29.84 -10.23 7.10
N GLU A 218 29.84 -8.90 7.12
CA GLU A 218 30.19 -8.11 8.31
C GLU A 218 29.26 -8.43 9.48
N ILE A 219 27.94 -8.48 9.25
CA ILE A 219 26.96 -8.83 10.29
C ILE A 219 27.13 -10.28 10.79
N ALA A 220 27.45 -11.22 9.89
CA ALA A 220 27.68 -12.61 10.25
C ALA A 220 28.97 -12.81 11.08
N ASN A 221 29.99 -11.98 10.83
CA ASN A 221 31.28 -12.03 11.52
C ASN A 221 31.31 -11.23 12.84
N ALA A 222 30.26 -10.47 13.14
CA ALA A 222 30.19 -9.68 14.38
C ALA A 222 29.94 -10.57 15.61
N ASP A 223 30.82 -10.46 16.61
CA ASP A 223 30.86 -11.35 17.77
C ASP A 223 29.84 -10.97 18.84
N ASN A 224 29.36 -9.73 18.83
CA ASN A 224 28.46 -9.19 19.86
C ASN A 224 27.45 -8.19 19.29
N SER A 225 26.51 -7.75 20.15
CA SER A 225 25.47 -6.80 19.76
C SER A 225 25.99 -5.39 19.46
N GLU A 226 27.08 -4.97 20.10
CA GLU A 226 27.67 -3.63 19.88
C GLU A 226 28.29 -3.52 18.50
N GLU A 227 29.04 -4.54 18.06
CA GLU A 227 29.58 -4.63 16.71
C GLU A 227 28.48 -4.68 15.65
N LYS A 228 27.44 -5.48 15.87
CA LYS A 228 26.27 -5.50 14.98
C LYS A 228 25.62 -4.12 14.88
N ASN A 229 25.49 -3.39 15.99
CA ASN A 229 24.93 -2.04 15.98
C ASN A 229 25.87 -1.04 15.27
N ALA A 230 27.18 -1.15 15.43
CA ALA A 230 28.14 -0.31 14.72
C ALA A 230 28.10 -0.55 13.20
N ILE A 231 27.99 -1.80 12.77
CA ILE A 231 27.81 -2.16 11.35
C ILE A 231 26.49 -1.59 10.83
N LYS A 232 25.38 -1.74 11.59
CA LYS A 232 24.09 -1.14 11.22
C LYS A 232 24.21 0.38 11.00
N GLN A 233 24.80 1.11 11.95
CA GLN A 233 25.03 2.56 11.83
C GLN A 233 25.94 2.94 10.65
N LYS A 234 26.92 2.10 10.31
CA LYS A 234 27.76 2.29 9.12
C LYS A 234 26.90 2.25 7.85
N TYR A 235 26.07 1.20 7.70
CA TYR A 235 25.23 1.03 6.51
C TYR A 235 24.06 2.02 6.46
N GLU A 236 23.53 2.47 7.60
CA GLU A 236 22.61 3.62 7.70
C GLU A 236 23.20 4.88 7.06
N LYS A 237 24.44 5.23 7.43
CA LYS A 237 25.12 6.42 6.90
C LYS A 237 25.44 6.28 5.42
N THR A 238 25.85 5.09 4.99
CA THR A 238 26.07 4.80 3.56
C THR A 238 24.76 4.96 2.79
N TYR A 239 23.68 4.36 3.28
CA TYR A 239 22.36 4.47 2.68
C TYR A 239 21.93 5.93 2.49
N GLN A 240 22.01 6.76 3.55
CA GLN A 240 21.64 8.18 3.43
C GLN A 240 22.49 8.91 2.38
N SER A 241 23.81 8.67 2.37
CA SER A 241 24.69 9.29 1.38
C SER A 241 24.42 8.83 -0.06
N GLU A 242 23.97 7.59 -0.27
CA GLU A 242 23.64 7.08 -1.60
C GLU A 242 22.28 7.57 -2.08
N ILE A 243 21.30 7.75 -1.18
CA ILE A 243 20.04 8.44 -1.48
C ILE A 243 20.30 9.86 -1.95
N ASP A 244 21.09 10.65 -1.20
CA ASP A 244 21.39 12.04 -1.55
C ASP A 244 22.07 12.13 -2.93
N LYS A 245 22.98 11.20 -3.23
CA LYS A 245 23.63 11.12 -4.56
C LYS A 245 22.65 10.75 -5.65
N LEU A 246 21.78 9.77 -5.41
CA LEU A 246 20.77 9.33 -6.38
C LEU A 246 19.84 10.49 -6.73
N HIS A 247 19.29 11.17 -5.72
CA HIS A 247 18.39 12.30 -5.91
C HIS A 247 19.07 13.44 -6.65
N GLN A 248 20.32 13.77 -6.28
CA GLN A 248 21.10 14.77 -6.99
C GLN A 248 21.33 14.39 -8.46
N MET A 249 21.69 13.13 -8.75
CA MET A 249 21.87 12.66 -10.12
C MET A 249 20.59 12.74 -10.94
N GLN A 250 19.45 12.36 -10.36
CA GLN A 250 18.14 12.44 -11.02
C GLN A 250 17.75 13.89 -11.28
N PHE A 251 17.98 14.79 -10.32
CA PHE A 251 17.72 16.21 -10.46
C PHE A 251 18.60 16.87 -11.54
N GLU A 252 19.89 16.53 -11.59
CA GLU A 252 20.81 17.02 -12.62
C GLU A 252 20.45 16.52 -14.02
N ALA A 253 19.84 15.33 -14.12
CA ALA A 253 19.40 14.72 -15.36
C ALA A 253 18.08 15.29 -15.91
N LEU A 254 17.35 16.10 -15.12
CA LEU A 254 16.13 16.76 -15.59
C LEU A 254 16.41 17.71 -16.77
N PRO A 255 15.43 17.95 -17.66
CA PRO A 255 15.45 19.08 -18.59
C PRO A 255 15.57 20.42 -17.87
N GLU A 256 16.20 21.43 -18.51
CA GLU A 256 16.43 22.74 -17.88
C GLU A 256 15.14 23.48 -17.49
N ASP A 257 14.04 23.24 -18.19
CA ASP A 257 12.71 23.79 -17.88
C ASP A 257 12.00 23.07 -16.72
N GLU A 258 12.46 21.86 -16.36
CA GLU A 258 11.99 21.11 -15.19
C GLU A 258 12.92 21.27 -13.98
N LYS A 259 14.11 21.84 -14.14
CA LYS A 259 15.03 22.11 -13.03
C LYS A 259 14.53 23.25 -12.16
N TYR A 260 14.09 22.91 -10.95
CA TYR A 260 13.66 23.88 -9.96
C TYR A 260 14.82 24.80 -9.53
N SER A 261 14.62 26.11 -9.67
CA SER A 261 15.59 27.14 -9.27
C SER A 261 15.07 28.07 -8.17
N GLY A 262 13.95 27.71 -7.54
CA GLY A 262 13.36 28.49 -6.46
C GLY A 262 14.04 28.24 -5.12
N THR A 263 13.49 28.85 -4.07
CA THR A 263 14.04 28.79 -2.70
C THR A 263 13.19 27.97 -1.74
N ASP A 264 11.99 27.58 -2.14
CA ASP A 264 11.09 26.83 -1.27
C ASP A 264 11.60 25.40 -1.13
N SER A 265 11.62 24.93 0.10
CA SER A 265 11.90 23.54 0.44
C SER A 265 10.79 22.61 -0.06
N VAL A 266 11.09 21.31 -0.11
CA VAL A 266 10.08 20.28 -0.42
C VAL A 266 8.89 20.36 0.54
N GLU A 267 9.13 20.60 1.84
CA GLU A 267 8.06 20.76 2.82
C GLU A 267 7.16 21.97 2.51
N GLU A 268 7.74 23.11 2.13
CA GLU A 268 6.99 24.30 1.75
C GLU A 268 6.16 24.07 0.49
N LEU A 269 6.71 23.39 -0.52
CA LEU A 269 5.99 23.02 -1.75
C LEU A 269 4.85 22.03 -1.48
N LEU A 270 5.07 21.02 -0.64
CA LEU A 270 4.01 20.10 -0.20
C LEU A 270 2.92 20.83 0.59
N ASN A 271 3.28 21.84 1.38
CA ASN A 271 2.32 22.68 2.10
C ASN A 271 1.50 23.58 1.15
N LYS A 272 2.09 24.07 0.06
CA LYS A 272 1.34 24.73 -1.02
C LYS A 272 0.33 23.77 -1.65
N MET A 273 0.74 22.54 -1.99
CA MET A 273 -0.18 21.52 -2.51
C MET A 273 -1.34 21.22 -1.56
N LYS A 274 -1.05 21.04 -0.26
CA LYS A 274 -2.09 20.86 0.78
C LYS A 274 -3.03 22.07 0.92
N LYS A 275 -2.66 23.23 0.40
CA LYS A 275 -3.50 24.44 0.32
C LYS A 275 -4.31 24.53 -0.97
N GLY A 276 -4.18 23.57 -1.87
CA GLY A 276 -4.81 23.58 -3.19
C GLY A 276 -4.04 24.44 -4.21
N GLU A 277 -2.84 24.90 -3.87
CA GLU A 277 -2.01 25.66 -4.81
C GLU A 277 -1.43 24.70 -5.87
N GLN A 278 -1.48 25.13 -7.13
CA GLN A 278 -0.89 24.39 -8.24
C GLN A 278 0.61 24.65 -8.30
N LEU A 279 1.40 23.59 -8.24
CA LEU A 279 2.84 23.67 -8.46
C LEU A 279 3.15 23.80 -9.95
N SER A 280 4.19 24.56 -10.27
CA SER A 280 4.79 24.54 -11.60
C SER A 280 5.40 23.18 -11.92
N VAL A 281 5.68 22.93 -13.22
CA VAL A 281 6.29 21.68 -13.68
C VAL A 281 7.62 21.41 -12.95
N SER A 282 8.46 22.44 -12.78
CA SER A 282 9.74 22.29 -12.10
C SER A 282 9.61 22.07 -10.59
N GLU A 283 8.67 22.75 -9.92
CA GLU A 283 8.34 22.48 -8.50
C GLU A 283 7.86 21.03 -8.32
N MET A 284 6.99 20.53 -9.21
CA MET A 284 6.50 19.16 -9.15
C MET A 284 7.61 18.13 -9.41
N ALA A 285 8.48 18.36 -10.40
CA ALA A 285 9.63 17.49 -10.67
C ALA A 285 10.56 17.42 -9.45
N TYR A 286 10.80 18.56 -8.78
CA TYR A 286 11.57 18.61 -7.55
C TYR A 286 10.90 17.84 -6.40
N VAL A 287 9.59 18.02 -6.19
CA VAL A 287 8.83 17.24 -5.19
C VAL A 287 8.89 15.74 -5.49
N LYS A 288 8.73 15.29 -6.73
CA LYS A 288 8.73 13.86 -7.10
C LYS A 288 10.07 13.16 -6.84
N ILE A 289 11.18 13.88 -6.93
CA ILE A 289 12.52 13.32 -6.64
C ILE A 289 12.75 13.26 -5.13
N PHE A 290 12.50 14.36 -4.43
CA PHE A 290 12.99 14.51 -3.07
C PHE A 290 11.95 14.14 -2.01
N ALA A 291 10.64 14.26 -2.26
CA ALA A 291 9.63 14.04 -1.23
C ALA A 291 9.53 12.58 -0.78
N ASN A 292 9.28 12.41 0.51
CA ASN A 292 8.88 11.13 1.05
C ASN A 292 7.48 10.76 0.55
N LEU A 293 7.28 9.48 0.21
CA LEU A 293 6.02 8.94 -0.30
C LEU A 293 4.81 9.31 0.56
N SER A 294 4.95 9.21 1.89
CA SER A 294 3.87 9.53 2.82
C SER A 294 3.43 10.98 2.75
N ASP A 295 4.39 11.90 2.73
CA ASP A 295 4.10 13.33 2.73
C ASP A 295 3.57 13.76 1.36
N TYR A 296 4.06 13.12 0.30
CA TYR A 296 3.64 13.36 -1.07
C TYR A 296 2.19 12.93 -1.31
N GLU A 297 1.82 11.69 -0.99
CA GLU A 297 0.44 11.20 -1.10
C GLU A 297 -0.52 12.09 -0.28
N ARG A 298 -0.16 12.39 0.97
CA ARG A 298 -0.96 13.28 1.82
C ARG A 298 -1.20 14.64 1.17
N ALA A 299 -0.17 15.23 0.56
CA ALA A 299 -0.28 16.51 -0.12
C ALA A 299 -1.13 16.43 -1.39
N GLU A 300 -0.98 15.37 -2.18
CA GLU A 300 -1.75 15.10 -3.40
C GLU A 300 -3.25 14.95 -3.09
N LYS A 301 -3.61 14.15 -2.09
CA LYS A 301 -5.02 13.93 -1.72
C LYS A 301 -5.63 15.15 -1.02
N SER A 302 -4.84 15.90 -0.25
CA SER A 302 -5.28 17.19 0.31
C SER A 302 -5.58 18.22 -0.78
N ASN A 303 -4.77 18.24 -1.85
CA ASN A 303 -4.99 19.12 -3.01
C ASN A 303 -6.32 18.77 -3.70
N TYR A 304 -6.55 17.48 -3.98
CA TYR A 304 -7.82 16.98 -4.56
C TYR A 304 -9.03 17.37 -3.71
N ILE A 305 -8.98 17.14 -2.39
CA ILE A 305 -10.08 17.50 -1.48
C ILE A 305 -10.40 19.00 -1.53
N LYS A 306 -9.39 19.85 -1.70
CA LYS A 306 -9.61 21.31 -1.76
C LYS A 306 -10.15 21.80 -3.09
N ASN A 307 -9.63 21.26 -4.19
CA ASN A 307 -9.87 21.82 -5.52
C ASN A 307 -11.01 21.13 -6.27
N ASP A 308 -11.20 19.83 -6.07
CA ASP A 308 -12.09 19.01 -6.91
C ASP A 308 -13.31 18.49 -6.13
N PHE A 309 -13.12 18.10 -4.86
CA PHE A 309 -14.18 17.41 -4.09
C PHE A 309 -15.45 18.26 -3.88
N TYR A 310 -15.32 19.54 -3.49
CA TYR A 310 -16.50 20.40 -3.30
C TYR A 310 -17.22 20.71 -4.61
N ALA A 311 -16.46 20.98 -5.67
CA ALA A 311 -17.02 21.27 -6.99
C ALA A 311 -17.88 20.11 -7.49
N GLU A 312 -17.48 18.87 -7.19
CA GLU A 312 -18.25 17.68 -7.54
C GLU A 312 -19.52 17.51 -6.68
N ILE A 313 -19.46 17.83 -5.38
CA ILE A 313 -20.65 17.91 -4.52
C ILE A 313 -21.64 18.94 -5.08
N GLU A 314 -21.17 20.15 -5.43
CA GLU A 314 -22.01 21.20 -6.02
C GLU A 314 -22.64 20.76 -7.34
N ARG A 315 -21.87 20.08 -8.20
CA ARG A 315 -22.37 19.57 -9.48
C ARG A 315 -23.54 18.60 -9.28
N ILE A 316 -23.36 17.58 -8.42
CA ILE A 316 -24.40 16.59 -8.14
C ILE A 316 -25.60 17.22 -7.43
N ALA A 317 -25.38 18.15 -6.50
CA ALA A 317 -26.45 18.85 -5.80
C ALA A 317 -27.33 19.63 -6.79
N ASN A 318 -26.72 20.38 -7.71
CA ASN A 318 -27.41 21.11 -8.76
C ASN A 318 -28.20 20.18 -9.69
N GLU A 319 -27.63 19.03 -10.09
CA GLU A 319 -28.31 18.03 -10.92
C GLU A 319 -29.55 17.42 -10.23
N LYS A 320 -29.47 17.22 -8.91
CA LYS A 320 -30.57 16.69 -8.08
C LYS A 320 -31.53 17.78 -7.57
N GLY A 321 -31.24 19.07 -7.82
CA GLY A 321 -32.03 20.19 -7.32
C GLY A 321 -31.98 20.34 -5.80
N ILE A 322 -30.87 19.94 -5.16
CA ILE A 322 -30.63 20.04 -3.73
C ILE A 322 -29.90 21.37 -3.46
N GLU A 323 -30.44 22.18 -2.55
CA GLU A 323 -29.86 23.46 -2.17
C GLU A 323 -28.77 23.25 -1.09
N LEU A 324 -27.52 23.59 -1.42
CA LEU A 324 -26.43 23.52 -0.46
C LEU A 324 -26.44 24.73 0.48
N PRO A 325 -25.96 24.60 1.73
CA PRO A 325 -25.97 25.70 2.69
C PRO A 325 -24.99 26.82 2.30
N ASP A 326 -25.44 28.07 2.39
CA ASP A 326 -24.60 29.28 2.23
C ASP A 326 -23.73 29.57 3.47
N THR A 327 -23.96 28.86 4.58
CA THR A 327 -23.21 29.01 5.84
C THR A 327 -22.29 27.83 6.07
N SER A 328 -21.31 27.95 6.96
CA SER A 328 -20.40 26.84 7.24
C SER A 328 -21.12 25.62 7.81
N TRP A 329 -20.77 24.46 7.28
CA TRP A 329 -21.34 23.17 7.64
C TRP A 329 -20.26 22.08 7.64
N LYS A 330 -20.59 20.92 8.21
CA LYS A 330 -19.66 19.81 8.38
C LYS A 330 -20.30 18.50 7.94
N ILE A 331 -19.54 17.71 7.22
CA ILE A 331 -19.84 16.31 6.91
C ILE A 331 -18.96 15.43 7.78
N GLU A 332 -19.53 14.43 8.43
CA GLU A 332 -18.79 13.38 9.12
C GLU A 332 -19.23 12.03 8.59
N ILE A 333 -18.26 11.13 8.37
CA ILE A 333 -18.49 9.72 8.09
C ILE A 333 -17.73 8.90 9.14
N ASP A 334 -18.43 8.00 9.81
CA ASP A 334 -17.82 7.08 10.77
C ASP A 334 -17.35 5.79 10.10
N VAL A 335 -16.65 4.94 10.86
CA VAL A 335 -16.17 3.62 10.38
C VAL A 335 -17.28 2.69 9.89
N SER A 336 -18.57 2.96 10.20
CA SER A 336 -19.70 2.19 9.68
C SER A 336 -20.20 2.69 8.32
N GLY A 337 -19.62 3.77 7.80
CA GLY A 337 -20.09 4.47 6.61
C GLY A 337 -21.29 5.36 6.86
N THR A 338 -21.68 5.58 8.12
CA THR A 338 -22.83 6.43 8.44
C THR A 338 -22.45 7.89 8.33
N ILE A 339 -23.18 8.62 7.48
CA ILE A 339 -22.96 10.05 7.24
C ILE A 339 -23.81 10.91 8.18
N THR A 340 -23.19 11.91 8.78
CA THR A 340 -23.82 12.95 9.60
C THR A 340 -23.55 14.33 9.01
N ILE A 341 -24.61 15.14 8.87
CA ILE A 341 -24.54 16.53 8.41
C ILE A 341 -24.79 17.46 9.60
N ASN A 342 -23.83 18.33 9.89
CA ASN A 342 -23.92 19.32 10.96
C ASN A 342 -23.85 20.73 10.38
N GLY A 343 -24.64 21.66 10.92
CA GLY A 343 -24.72 23.05 10.45
C GLY A 343 -26.09 23.65 10.74
N ASP A 344 -26.23 24.96 10.51
CA ASP A 344 -27.51 25.67 10.60
C ASP A 344 -28.35 25.38 9.34
N ILE A 345 -28.90 24.16 9.29
CA ILE A 345 -29.59 23.59 8.12
C ILE A 345 -30.89 22.94 8.62
N THR A 346 -31.97 23.02 7.84
CA THR A 346 -33.23 22.33 8.15
C THR A 346 -33.06 20.81 8.11
N GLU A 347 -33.80 20.08 8.94
CA GLU A 347 -33.70 18.60 8.96
C GLU A 347 -34.08 17.95 7.62
N GLU A 348 -35.02 18.54 6.88
CA GLU A 348 -35.37 18.10 5.53
C GLU A 348 -34.19 18.23 4.56
N ASN A 349 -33.51 19.37 4.56
CA ASN A 349 -32.36 19.59 3.68
C ASN A 349 -31.14 18.77 4.12
N LYS A 350 -30.92 18.60 5.44
CA LYS A 350 -29.89 17.69 5.95
C LYS A 350 -30.06 16.26 5.44
N GLU A 351 -31.29 15.76 5.42
CA GLU A 351 -31.57 14.40 4.95
C GLU A 351 -31.39 14.28 3.43
N GLN A 352 -31.76 15.30 2.65
CA GLN A 352 -31.49 15.35 1.21
C GLN A 352 -29.99 15.33 0.91
N ILE A 353 -29.22 16.20 1.57
CA ILE A 353 -27.76 16.26 1.44
C ILE A 353 -27.13 14.94 1.89
N LYS A 354 -27.51 14.42 3.06
CA LYS A 354 -27.00 13.15 3.58
C LYS A 354 -27.19 12.00 2.60
N ASN A 355 -28.39 11.85 2.03
CA ASN A 355 -28.67 10.79 1.06
C ASN A 355 -27.87 10.97 -0.22
N MET A 356 -27.76 12.20 -0.73
CA MET A 356 -26.91 12.51 -1.88
C MET A 356 -25.44 12.14 -1.61
N ILE A 357 -24.89 12.54 -0.46
CA ILE A 357 -23.49 12.24 -0.12
C ILE A 357 -23.30 10.72 0.04
N SER A 358 -24.22 10.05 0.72
CA SER A 358 -24.13 8.60 0.97
C SER A 358 -24.16 7.79 -0.34
N GLU A 359 -24.96 8.22 -1.31
CA GLU A 359 -25.10 7.55 -2.61
C GLU A 359 -23.90 7.77 -3.55
N ASN A 360 -23.21 8.91 -3.45
CA ASN A 360 -22.25 9.33 -4.50
C ASN A 360 -20.81 9.47 -4.00
N PHE A 361 -20.60 9.66 -2.69
CA PHE A 361 -19.30 10.11 -2.17
C PHE A 361 -18.81 9.34 -0.95
N ALA A 362 -19.59 8.43 -0.33
CA ALA A 362 -19.20 7.79 0.93
C ALA A 362 -17.84 7.06 0.87
N ASP A 363 -17.64 6.21 -0.14
CA ASP A 363 -16.40 5.44 -0.32
C ASP A 363 -15.22 6.39 -0.65
N ASP A 364 -15.40 7.34 -1.58
CA ASP A 364 -14.38 8.33 -1.96
C ASP A 364 -13.97 9.22 -0.78
N MET A 365 -14.93 9.73 -0.01
CA MET A 365 -14.67 10.51 1.21
C MET A 365 -13.83 9.71 2.20
N TRP A 366 -14.23 8.48 2.51
CA TRP A 366 -13.48 7.67 3.46
C TRP A 366 -12.03 7.48 2.99
N GLU A 367 -11.85 7.10 1.73
CA GLU A 367 -10.54 6.83 1.13
C GLU A 367 -9.64 8.06 1.10
N LYS A 368 -10.13 9.20 0.59
CA LYS A 368 -9.31 10.41 0.52
C LYS A 368 -8.99 10.93 1.92
N TYR A 369 -9.94 10.87 2.87
CA TYR A 369 -9.67 11.29 4.24
C TYR A 369 -8.55 10.45 4.86
N ILE A 370 -8.67 9.12 4.81
CA ILE A 370 -7.73 8.24 5.51
C ILE A 370 -6.31 8.34 4.92
N GLN A 371 -6.18 8.65 3.63
CA GLN A 371 -4.90 8.96 2.97
C GLN A 371 -4.32 10.32 3.40
N THR A 372 -5.16 11.28 3.82
CA THR A 372 -4.67 12.55 4.39
C THR A 372 -4.37 12.50 5.89
N ALA A 373 -4.90 11.49 6.58
CA ALA A 373 -4.82 11.38 8.03
C ALA A 373 -3.38 11.14 8.50
N ASP A 374 -3.02 11.78 9.62
CA ASP A 374 -1.73 11.57 10.27
C ASP A 374 -1.83 10.44 11.31
N ILE A 375 -2.00 9.22 10.80
CA ILE A 375 -2.18 8.00 11.59
C ILE A 375 -1.09 6.98 11.30
N SER A 376 -0.81 6.11 12.27
CA SER A 376 0.14 5.01 12.06
C SER A 376 -0.40 4.00 11.04
N ASN A 377 0.50 3.25 10.39
CA ASN A 377 0.10 2.18 9.46
C ASN A 377 -0.78 1.12 10.15
N THR A 378 -0.51 0.82 11.42
CA THR A 378 -1.35 -0.12 12.19
C THR A 378 -2.76 0.43 12.38
N GLN A 379 -2.88 1.71 12.73
CA GLN A 379 -4.18 2.35 12.91
C GLN A 379 -4.92 2.46 11.58
N TYR A 380 -4.24 2.85 10.50
CA TYR A 380 -4.78 2.83 9.14
C TYR A 380 -5.35 1.46 8.82
N ARG A 381 -4.56 0.39 8.99
CA ARG A 381 -4.99 -0.98 8.67
C ARG A 381 -6.22 -1.39 9.46
N LEU A 382 -6.25 -1.13 10.76
CA LEU A 382 -7.39 -1.51 11.60
C LEU A 382 -8.66 -0.74 11.25
N VAL A 383 -8.55 0.58 11.12
CA VAL A 383 -9.69 1.46 10.84
C VAL A 383 -10.22 1.21 9.43
N ASN A 384 -9.34 1.09 8.44
CA ASN A 384 -9.74 0.79 7.08
C ASN A 384 -10.30 -0.64 6.93
N ALA A 385 -9.70 -1.64 7.59
CA ALA A 385 -10.23 -3.00 7.58
C ALA A 385 -11.64 -3.08 8.17
N TYR A 386 -11.90 -2.37 9.28
CA TYR A 386 -13.24 -2.30 9.86
C TYR A 386 -14.23 -1.71 8.85
N TYR A 387 -13.89 -0.55 8.28
CA TYR A 387 -14.72 0.11 7.28
C TYR A 387 -15.02 -0.81 6.09
N GLU A 388 -14.00 -1.46 5.53
CA GLU A 388 -14.17 -2.36 4.38
C GLU A 388 -15.03 -3.58 4.70
N VAL A 389 -14.83 -4.22 5.85
CA VAL A 389 -15.64 -5.38 6.27
C VAL A 389 -17.09 -4.96 6.49
N GLU A 390 -17.32 -3.84 7.17
CA GLU A 390 -18.65 -3.32 7.43
C GLU A 390 -19.38 -2.96 6.13
N GLN A 391 -18.73 -2.20 5.24
CA GLN A 391 -19.29 -1.85 3.93
C GLN A 391 -19.57 -3.10 3.08
N PHE A 392 -18.65 -4.07 3.08
CA PHE A 392 -18.82 -5.32 2.35
C PHE A 392 -20.07 -6.09 2.84
N ILE A 393 -20.24 -6.23 4.16
CA ILE A 393 -21.35 -6.98 4.74
C ILE A 393 -22.68 -6.25 4.52
N GLN A 394 -22.71 -4.94 4.77
CA GLN A 394 -23.92 -4.15 4.56
C GLN A 394 -24.36 -4.20 3.09
N LYS A 395 -23.45 -4.02 2.13
CA LYS A 395 -23.75 -4.13 0.69
C LYS A 395 -24.19 -5.55 0.31
N ALA A 396 -23.52 -6.59 0.82
CA ALA A 396 -23.86 -7.99 0.50
C ALA A 396 -25.17 -8.48 1.13
N THR A 397 -25.64 -7.83 2.20
CA THR A 397 -26.81 -8.27 2.97
C THR A 397 -27.97 -7.26 2.97
N ASN A 398 -27.87 -6.19 2.18
CA ASN A 398 -28.81 -5.08 2.18
C ASN A 398 -29.04 -4.50 3.59
N GLY A 399 -27.94 -4.35 4.36
CA GLY A 399 -27.94 -3.77 5.70
C GLY A 399 -28.58 -4.64 6.79
N GLN A 400 -28.84 -5.93 6.53
CA GLN A 400 -29.42 -6.84 7.52
C GLN A 400 -28.41 -7.34 8.56
N TYR A 401 -27.12 -7.25 8.25
CA TYR A 401 -26.03 -7.71 9.10
C TYR A 401 -24.93 -6.64 9.19
N SER A 402 -24.14 -6.70 10.26
CA SER A 402 -22.94 -5.89 10.49
C SER A 402 -21.77 -6.75 10.96
N PHE A 403 -20.62 -6.10 11.25
CA PHE A 403 -19.47 -6.74 11.87
C PHE A 403 -19.81 -7.43 13.21
N ASP A 404 -20.74 -6.87 13.99
CA ASP A 404 -21.11 -7.42 15.29
C ASP A 404 -21.88 -8.74 15.21
N ASP A 405 -22.47 -9.05 14.05
CA ASP A 405 -23.09 -10.35 13.80
C ASP A 405 -22.08 -11.45 13.46
N ILE A 406 -20.82 -11.08 13.17
CA ILE A 406 -19.78 -12.05 12.83
C ILE A 406 -19.24 -12.72 14.09
N ASN A 407 -19.07 -14.04 14.01
CA ASN A 407 -18.32 -14.79 15.00
C ASN A 407 -17.30 -15.72 14.35
N VAL A 408 -16.11 -15.82 14.94
CA VAL A 408 -15.07 -16.77 14.54
C VAL A 408 -15.00 -17.87 15.60
N ASP A 409 -15.31 -19.10 15.20
CA ASP A 409 -15.31 -20.22 16.15
C ASP A 409 -13.90 -20.71 16.51
N ASP A 410 -13.83 -21.69 17.42
CA ASP A 410 -12.55 -22.26 17.87
C ASP A 410 -11.74 -22.91 16.74
N ASN A 411 -12.36 -23.24 15.61
CA ASN A 411 -11.69 -23.80 14.42
C ASN A 411 -11.30 -22.74 13.39
N GLY A 412 -11.50 -21.45 13.69
CA GLY A 412 -11.25 -20.34 12.76
C GLY A 412 -12.35 -20.16 11.71
N LYS A 413 -13.51 -20.80 11.88
CA LYS A 413 -14.60 -20.70 10.92
C LYS A 413 -15.45 -19.45 11.18
N ILE A 414 -15.69 -18.68 10.12
CA ILE A 414 -16.57 -17.51 10.16
C ILE A 414 -18.04 -17.96 10.14
N THR A 415 -18.81 -17.48 11.12
CA THR A 415 -20.24 -17.78 11.35
C THR A 415 -21.02 -16.49 11.66
N GLY A 416 -22.35 -16.62 11.83
CA GLY A 416 -23.23 -15.50 12.20
C GLY A 416 -23.81 -14.70 11.02
N LEU A 417 -23.20 -14.82 9.84
CA LEU A 417 -23.70 -14.29 8.58
C LEU A 417 -24.58 -15.31 7.82
N PRO A 418 -25.29 -14.91 6.74
CA PRO A 418 -26.07 -15.84 5.92
C PRO A 418 -25.26 -17.04 5.45
N GLU A 419 -25.85 -18.23 5.45
CA GLU A 419 -25.15 -19.51 5.22
C GLU A 419 -24.28 -19.51 3.96
N LYS A 420 -24.79 -18.94 2.86
CA LYS A 420 -24.04 -18.82 1.60
C LYS A 420 -22.78 -17.97 1.73
N MET A 421 -22.86 -16.87 2.49
CA MET A 421 -21.73 -15.97 2.72
C MET A 421 -20.69 -16.62 3.61
N CYS A 422 -21.11 -17.25 4.72
CA CYS A 422 -20.22 -18.08 5.54
C CYS A 422 -19.54 -19.16 4.71
N LYS A 423 -20.26 -19.84 3.80
CA LYS A 423 -19.66 -20.86 2.93
C LYS A 423 -18.55 -20.30 2.04
N ILE A 424 -18.76 -19.12 1.43
CA ILE A 424 -17.78 -18.50 0.54
C ILE A 424 -16.56 -17.99 1.32
N MET A 425 -16.77 -17.27 2.42
CA MET A 425 -15.66 -16.76 3.25
C MET A 425 -14.80 -17.89 3.81
N ASN A 426 -15.38 -19.04 4.15
CA ASN A 426 -14.63 -20.21 4.62
C ASN A 426 -14.11 -21.11 3.48
N SER A 427 -14.30 -20.74 2.22
CA SER A 427 -13.86 -21.54 1.07
C SER A 427 -12.36 -21.37 0.80
N GLN A 428 -11.72 -22.46 0.35
CA GLN A 428 -10.36 -22.43 -0.20
C GLN A 428 -10.31 -21.99 -1.67
N GLU A 429 -11.47 -21.91 -2.31
CA GLU A 429 -11.61 -21.52 -3.71
C GLU A 429 -12.18 -20.09 -3.85
N ALA A 430 -11.97 -19.27 -2.81
CA ALA A 430 -12.44 -17.91 -2.78
C ALA A 430 -11.48 -17.01 -3.60
N ASN A 431 -12.02 -15.98 -4.25
CA ASN A 431 -11.17 -14.99 -4.92
C ASN A 431 -10.45 -14.10 -3.91
N ALA A 432 -9.48 -13.34 -4.39
CA ALA A 432 -8.64 -12.43 -3.63
C ALA A 432 -9.45 -11.53 -2.68
N LYS A 433 -10.56 -10.93 -3.13
CA LYS A 433 -11.36 -10.03 -2.28
C LYS A 433 -12.02 -10.76 -1.11
N TYR A 434 -12.57 -11.95 -1.31
CA TYR A 434 -13.12 -12.74 -0.20
C TYR A 434 -12.03 -13.21 0.76
N GLU A 435 -10.83 -13.52 0.26
CA GLU A 435 -9.69 -13.86 1.13
C GLU A 435 -9.28 -12.65 1.97
N GLU A 436 -9.21 -11.47 1.37
CA GLU A 436 -8.87 -10.21 2.02
C GLU A 436 -9.90 -9.81 3.10
N ILE A 437 -11.19 -9.90 2.80
CA ILE A 437 -12.25 -9.66 3.79
C ILE A 437 -12.15 -10.66 4.95
N ARG A 438 -11.85 -11.94 4.67
CA ARG A 438 -11.62 -12.94 5.72
C ARG A 438 -10.41 -12.58 6.58
N ASP A 439 -9.29 -12.21 5.97
CA ASP A 439 -8.06 -11.83 6.68
C ASP A 439 -8.32 -10.61 7.58
N ASN A 440 -9.07 -9.62 7.08
CA ASN A 440 -9.52 -8.46 7.84
C ASN A 440 -10.42 -8.87 9.02
N ILE A 441 -11.39 -9.78 8.83
CA ILE A 441 -12.23 -10.31 9.92
C ILE A 441 -11.37 -10.95 11.01
N TYR A 442 -10.38 -11.76 10.65
CA TYR A 442 -9.49 -12.39 11.62
C TYR A 442 -8.67 -11.36 12.40
N MET A 443 -8.07 -10.40 11.70
CA MET A 443 -7.30 -9.32 12.33
C MET A 443 -8.16 -8.53 13.32
N LEU A 444 -9.36 -8.12 12.91
CA LEU A 444 -10.28 -7.35 13.76
C LEU A 444 -10.82 -8.17 14.93
N THR A 445 -11.06 -9.46 14.73
CA THR A 445 -11.52 -10.36 15.82
C THR A 445 -10.44 -10.52 16.88
N ASP A 446 -9.18 -10.73 16.48
CA ASP A 446 -8.06 -10.81 17.40
C ASP A 446 -7.85 -9.49 18.15
N TYR A 447 -7.94 -8.36 17.45
CA TYR A 447 -7.84 -7.04 18.06
C TYR A 447 -8.99 -6.80 19.06
N LYS A 448 -10.25 -7.09 18.69
CA LYS A 448 -11.44 -7.00 19.56
C LYS A 448 -11.26 -7.81 20.84
N ASN A 449 -10.75 -9.04 20.72
CA ASN A 449 -10.54 -9.92 21.87
C ASN A 449 -9.46 -9.42 22.83
N GLN A 450 -8.44 -8.74 22.32
CA GLN A 450 -7.30 -8.28 23.12
C GLN A 450 -7.50 -6.88 23.70
N TYR A 451 -8.13 -5.97 22.95
CA TYR A 451 -8.14 -4.54 23.23
C TYR A 451 -9.54 -3.91 23.22
N GLY A 452 -10.56 -4.59 22.69
CA GLY A 452 -11.85 -3.98 22.37
C GLY A 452 -11.83 -3.27 21.00
N LEU A 453 -12.92 -2.58 20.67
CA LEU A 453 -13.08 -1.85 19.39
C LEU A 453 -13.38 -0.36 19.59
N GLU A 454 -13.40 0.13 20.82
CA GLU A 454 -13.82 1.48 21.18
C GLU A 454 -12.99 2.55 20.45
N ASP A 455 -11.67 2.36 20.35
CA ASP A 455 -10.78 3.29 19.66
C ASP A 455 -11.00 3.30 18.13
N ILE A 456 -11.37 2.16 17.54
CA ILE A 456 -11.69 2.05 16.10
C ILE A 456 -13.05 2.73 15.85
N LEU A 457 -14.07 2.40 16.64
CA LEU A 457 -15.43 2.92 16.51
C LEU A 457 -15.52 4.43 16.79
N ALA A 458 -14.58 4.99 17.55
CA ALA A 458 -14.50 6.42 17.79
C ALA A 458 -13.95 7.23 16.59
N PHE A 459 -13.33 6.57 15.60
CA PHE A 459 -12.74 7.25 14.46
C PHE A 459 -13.80 7.79 13.50
N LYS A 460 -13.65 9.05 13.10
CA LYS A 460 -14.52 9.73 12.14
C LYS A 460 -13.72 10.56 11.15
N ALA A 461 -14.01 10.38 9.88
CA ALA A 461 -13.54 11.29 8.84
C ALA A 461 -14.46 12.52 8.81
N GLY A 462 -13.88 13.70 9.02
CA GLY A 462 -14.61 14.97 9.11
C GLY A 462 -14.18 15.96 8.05
N TYR A 463 -15.15 16.63 7.45
CA TYR A 463 -14.96 17.65 6.41
C TYR A 463 -15.71 18.91 6.80
N ASN A 464 -14.99 20.00 7.02
CA ASN A 464 -15.57 21.32 7.20
C ASN A 464 -15.67 22.01 5.84
N ILE A 465 -16.82 22.60 5.59
CA ILE A 465 -17.12 23.36 4.39
C ILE A 465 -17.42 24.80 4.82
N SER A 466 -16.69 25.77 4.26
CA SER A 466 -16.87 27.19 4.51
C SER A 466 -16.44 27.99 3.29
N ASP A 467 -17.26 28.93 2.83
CA ASP A 467 -16.96 29.77 1.65
C ASP A 467 -16.54 28.95 0.40
N SER A 468 -17.16 27.78 0.20
CA SER A 468 -16.83 26.82 -0.86
C SER A 468 -15.43 26.17 -0.74
N GLU A 469 -14.74 26.35 0.39
CA GLU A 469 -13.50 25.66 0.71
C GLU A 469 -13.76 24.46 1.62
N VAL A 470 -13.04 23.37 1.35
CA VAL A 470 -13.09 22.15 2.17
C VAL A 470 -11.81 22.02 2.97
N SER A 471 -11.94 21.67 4.24
CA SER A 471 -10.83 21.26 5.08
C SER A 471 -11.15 19.99 5.86
N THR A 472 -10.19 19.08 5.96
CA THR A 472 -10.32 17.89 6.79
C THR A 472 -10.18 18.25 8.27
N VAL A 473 -11.07 17.73 9.11
CA VAL A 473 -11.02 17.88 10.56
C VAL A 473 -10.58 16.56 11.16
N GLY A 474 -9.43 16.55 11.84
CA GLY A 474 -8.96 15.38 12.56
C GLY A 474 -9.94 14.96 13.66
N THR A 475 -10.35 13.69 13.68
CA THR A 475 -10.59 13.03 14.97
C THR A 475 -9.34 12.23 15.31
N SER A 476 -8.62 12.67 16.34
CA SER A 476 -7.51 11.90 16.88
C SER A 476 -8.07 10.64 17.54
N GLY A 477 -7.97 9.48 16.87
CA GLY A 477 -7.96 8.21 17.59
C GLY A 477 -6.74 8.18 18.52
N ASN A 478 -6.85 7.58 19.70
CA ASN A 478 -5.73 7.50 20.63
C ASN A 478 -4.53 6.78 19.97
N ASN A 479 -3.46 7.52 19.68
CA ASN A 479 -2.20 7.02 19.09
C ASN A 479 -1.36 6.14 20.03
N SER A 480 -1.96 5.50 21.04
CA SER A 480 -1.24 4.57 21.89
C SER A 480 -1.53 3.16 21.40
N VAL A 481 -0.49 2.50 20.87
CA VAL A 481 -0.32 1.05 20.68
C VAL A 481 -0.01 0.72 19.21
N MET A 482 1.29 0.46 18.98
CA MET A 482 1.90 -0.18 17.81
C MET A 482 2.38 0.72 16.65
N ASP A 483 3.21 1.71 16.94
CA ASP A 483 4.25 2.10 15.97
C ASP A 483 5.43 1.13 16.09
N ASN A 484 5.45 0.12 15.21
CA ASN A 484 6.68 -0.58 14.90
C ASN A 484 7.45 0.25 13.88
N ALA A 485 8.18 1.24 14.38
CA ALA A 485 9.30 1.77 13.61
C ALA A 485 10.24 0.60 13.33
N GLY A 486 10.56 0.36 12.05
CA GLY A 486 11.54 -0.64 11.64
C GLY A 486 12.84 -0.51 12.44
N TYR A 487 13.71 -1.52 12.34
CA TYR A 487 14.99 -1.56 13.09
C TYR A 487 15.82 -0.27 12.97
N TYR A 488 15.54 0.54 11.95
CA TYR A 488 16.14 1.81 11.65
C TYR A 488 15.14 2.98 11.80
N LYS A 489 14.97 3.47 13.02
CA LYS A 489 13.92 4.47 13.36
C LYS A 489 14.10 5.88 12.76
N ASN A 490 15.28 6.20 12.20
CA ASN A 490 15.64 7.56 11.75
C ASN A 490 15.94 7.64 10.24
N MET A 491 15.34 6.76 9.42
CA MET A 491 15.66 6.68 7.97
C MET A 491 14.75 7.51 7.06
N LYS A 492 13.77 8.25 7.58
CA LYS A 492 13.08 9.26 6.76
C LYS A 492 14.11 10.30 6.35
N THR A 493 14.27 10.57 5.05
CA THR A 493 15.15 11.64 4.59
C THR A 493 14.72 12.94 5.29
N ILE A 494 15.61 13.48 6.13
CA ILE A 494 15.43 14.79 6.75
C ILE A 494 15.84 15.78 5.67
N ILE A 495 14.87 16.31 4.93
CA ILE A 495 15.10 17.35 3.91
C ILE A 495 15.14 18.70 4.60
#